data_AF-A0A6A8G3Y4-F1
#
_entry.id   AF-A0A6A8G3Y4-F1
#
_cell.length_a   1.000
_cell.length_b   1.000
_cell.length_c   1.000
_cell.angle_alpha   90.00
_cell.angle_beta   90.00
_cell.angle_gamma   90.00
#
_symmetry.space_group_name_H-M   'P 1'
#
loop_
_entity.id
_entity.type
_entity.pdbx_description
1 polymer ?
#
loop_
_entity_poly.entity_id
_entity_poly.type
_entity_poly.pdbx_seq_one_letter_code
_entity_poly.pdbx_strand_id
1 'polypeptide(L)'
;MSGDREQFNGDASVLYQTAVRTPLPTPDDERVFHENMMNVADAREQRAEMLADPDVPLLAAYEAEQERLAESFERRLRHLTGDDYTEVAMAYHDGERDDRIGALTSYYLEALWRIQQRTTISEMLFFPLILRYPDSFTVNVRFASGYTTTESVWYESPEHMSEELEADHADTYYSESLYSQKQAAAYVRQTAQIIREEFPAPDEMSFEEHKFGGIVSAGGRKGPVFTSMLERVEPDPGRFDEPVEKPTLVEAGLEAVQTEQELLPESEVVL
;
A
#
# COMPACT_ATOMS: atom_id res chain seq x y z
N MET A 1 5.83 -10.35 39.73
CA MET A 1 5.04 -10.92 38.63
C MET A 1 4.75 -9.77 37.69
N SER A 2 5.70 -9.46 36.82
CA SER A 2 5.54 -8.48 35.73
C SER A 2 5.49 -9.34 34.49
N GLY A 3 4.32 -9.41 33.86
CA GLY A 3 4.13 -10.20 32.66
C GLY A 3 4.97 -9.63 31.53
N ASP A 4 5.80 -10.48 30.93
CA ASP A 4 6.20 -10.30 29.56
C ASP A 4 4.89 -10.29 28.75
N ARG A 5 4.49 -9.11 28.26
CA ARG A 5 3.55 -9.05 27.15
C ARG A 5 4.31 -9.68 25.98
N GLU A 6 3.93 -10.88 25.59
CA GLU A 6 4.37 -11.48 24.33
C GLU A 6 4.09 -10.46 23.23
N GLN A 7 5.17 -9.85 22.75
CA GLN A 7 5.12 -8.90 21.65
C GLN A 7 4.83 -9.73 20.40
N PHE A 8 3.72 -9.43 19.72
CA PHE A 8 3.41 -10.02 18.42
C PHE A 8 4.62 -9.84 17.50
N ASN A 9 5.35 -10.93 17.26
CA ASN A 9 6.43 -10.99 16.29
C ASN A 9 5.78 -11.48 15.00
N GLY A 10 5.42 -10.53 14.15
CA GLY A 10 4.58 -10.74 12.97
C GLY A 10 4.86 -12.01 12.16
N ASP A 11 3.80 -12.54 11.54
CA ASP A 11 3.86 -13.72 10.68
C ASP A 11 3.62 -13.30 9.23
N ALA A 12 4.70 -13.17 8.46
CA ALA A 12 4.65 -12.82 7.04
C ALA A 12 3.75 -13.75 6.22
N SER A 13 3.62 -15.00 6.65
CA SER A 13 2.96 -16.05 5.86
C SER A 13 1.48 -15.77 5.61
N VAL A 14 0.82 -15.01 6.49
CA VAL A 14 -0.59 -14.61 6.29
C VAL A 14 -0.77 -13.65 5.12
N LEU A 15 0.26 -12.87 4.77
CA LEU A 15 0.26 -11.96 3.63
C LEU A 15 0.67 -12.68 2.34
N TYR A 16 1.59 -13.65 2.47
CA TYR A 16 2.17 -14.34 1.33
C TYR A 16 1.08 -15.00 0.47
N GLN A 17 1.06 -14.64 -0.82
CA GLN A 17 0.11 -15.14 -1.82
C GLN A 17 -1.38 -15.05 -1.41
N THR A 18 -1.73 -14.10 -0.54
CA THR A 18 -3.09 -13.96 -0.01
C THR A 18 -3.62 -12.55 -0.25
N ALA A 19 -4.91 -12.44 -0.55
CA ALA A 19 -5.63 -11.18 -0.71
C ALA A 19 -6.92 -11.18 0.12
N VAL A 20 -7.38 -10.00 0.49
CA VAL A 20 -8.73 -9.84 1.08
C VAL A 20 -9.72 -9.50 -0.01
N ARG A 21 -10.67 -10.39 -0.31
CA ARG A 21 -11.84 -10.11 -1.14
C ARG A 21 -12.94 -9.49 -0.28
N THR A 22 -13.41 -8.30 -0.63
CA THR A 22 -14.43 -7.55 0.08
C THR A 22 -15.67 -7.39 -0.80
N PRO A 23 -16.88 -7.72 -0.30
CA PRO A 23 -18.11 -7.59 -1.07
C PRO A 23 -18.50 -6.12 -1.30
N LEU A 24 -19.16 -5.84 -2.43
CA LEU A 24 -19.81 -4.58 -2.77
C LEU A 24 -21.29 -4.85 -3.15
N PRO A 25 -22.11 -5.33 -2.21
CA PRO A 25 -23.45 -5.84 -2.51
C PRO A 25 -24.48 -4.73 -2.78
N THR A 26 -24.19 -3.49 -2.37
CA THR A 26 -25.11 -2.36 -2.53
C THR A 26 -24.44 -1.14 -3.16
N PRO A 27 -25.22 -0.21 -3.75
CA PRO A 27 -24.69 1.07 -4.22
C PRO A 27 -24.02 1.91 -3.12
N ASP A 28 -24.39 1.74 -1.86
CA ASP A 28 -23.74 2.45 -0.76
C ASP A 28 -22.35 1.87 -0.47
N ASP A 29 -22.18 0.55 -0.57
CA ASP A 29 -20.85 -0.08 -0.45
C ASP A 29 -19.92 0.36 -1.59
N GLU A 30 -20.48 0.50 -2.79
CA GLU A 30 -19.78 1.05 -3.97
C GLU A 30 -19.29 2.49 -3.74
N ARG A 31 -20.13 3.34 -3.16
CA ARG A 31 -19.74 4.72 -2.80
C ARG A 31 -18.65 4.73 -1.74
N VAL A 32 -18.77 3.92 -0.70
CA VAL A 32 -17.75 3.82 0.36
C VAL A 32 -16.41 3.35 -0.21
N PHE A 33 -16.42 2.40 -1.16
CA PHE A 33 -15.20 1.97 -1.84
C PHE A 33 -14.60 3.10 -2.69
N HIS A 34 -15.40 3.79 -3.48
CA HIS A 34 -14.97 4.97 -4.24
C HIS A 34 -14.37 6.05 -3.32
N GLU A 35 -15.04 6.42 -2.24
CA GLU A 35 -14.56 7.41 -1.25
C GLU A 35 -13.22 6.99 -0.66
N ASN A 36 -13.04 5.70 -0.35
CA ASN A 36 -11.75 5.18 0.10
C ASN A 36 -10.65 5.37 -0.97
N MET A 37 -10.95 5.07 -2.23
CA MET A 37 -9.99 5.29 -3.32
C MET A 37 -9.69 6.78 -3.57
N MET A 38 -10.67 7.67 -3.39
CA MET A 38 -10.43 9.12 -3.44
C MET A 38 -9.51 9.57 -2.30
N ASN A 39 -9.70 9.04 -1.08
CA ASN A 39 -8.78 9.34 0.03
C ASN A 39 -7.34 8.90 -0.27
N VAL A 40 -7.14 7.77 -0.98
CA VAL A 40 -5.81 7.34 -1.42
C VAL A 40 -5.25 8.29 -2.47
N ALA A 41 -6.06 8.71 -3.46
CA ALA A 41 -5.63 9.68 -4.47
C ALA A 41 -5.24 11.03 -3.84
N ASP A 42 -6.07 11.54 -2.94
CA ASP A 42 -5.84 12.82 -2.24
C ASP A 42 -4.58 12.76 -1.36
N ALA A 43 -4.32 11.62 -0.69
CA ALA A 43 -3.09 11.41 0.06
C ALA A 43 -1.84 11.49 -0.84
N ARG A 44 -1.92 10.96 -2.06
CA ARG A 44 -0.82 11.09 -3.03
C ARG A 44 -0.64 12.51 -3.52
N GLU A 45 -1.71 13.25 -3.79
CA GLU A 45 -1.61 14.66 -4.17
C GLU A 45 -1.02 15.52 -3.07
N GLN A 46 -1.44 15.32 -1.83
CA GLN A 46 -0.84 15.98 -0.67
C GLN A 46 0.65 15.67 -0.57
N ARG A 47 1.05 14.40 -0.74
CA ARG A 47 2.47 14.02 -0.78
C ARG A 47 3.21 14.72 -1.93
N ALA A 48 2.61 14.83 -3.12
CA ALA A 48 3.21 15.54 -4.23
C ALA A 48 3.39 17.04 -3.96
N GLU A 49 2.44 17.69 -3.29
CA GLU A 49 2.58 19.08 -2.84
C GLU A 49 3.74 19.24 -1.86
N MET A 50 3.83 18.36 -0.86
CA MET A 50 4.91 18.35 0.13
C MET A 50 6.28 18.08 -0.52
N LEU A 51 6.37 17.16 -1.48
CA LEU A 51 7.62 16.88 -2.21
C LEU A 51 8.09 18.04 -3.10
N ALA A 52 7.17 18.90 -3.54
CA ALA A 52 7.50 20.07 -4.35
C ALA A 52 7.98 21.27 -3.52
N ASP A 53 7.71 21.25 -2.22
CA ASP A 53 8.04 22.31 -1.27
C ASP A 53 9.44 22.08 -0.67
N PRO A 54 10.43 22.93 -0.99
CA PRO A 54 11.79 22.77 -0.46
C PRO A 54 11.89 23.02 1.05
N ASP A 55 10.89 23.63 1.68
CA ASP A 55 10.87 23.90 3.12
C ASP A 55 10.27 22.72 3.92
N VAL A 56 9.73 21.71 3.24
CA VAL A 56 9.18 20.49 3.86
C VAL A 56 10.22 19.37 3.83
N PRO A 57 10.59 18.78 4.99
CA PRO A 57 11.46 17.62 5.02
C PRO A 57 10.86 16.45 4.23
N LEU A 58 11.67 15.81 3.38
CA LEU A 58 11.19 14.71 2.54
C LEU A 58 10.59 13.56 3.36
N LEU A 59 11.17 13.27 4.54
CA LEU A 59 10.64 12.24 5.43
C LEU A 59 9.23 12.55 5.89
N ALA A 60 8.92 13.82 6.18
CA ALA A 60 7.56 14.22 6.57
C ALA A 60 6.56 14.00 5.44
N ALA A 61 6.95 14.29 4.19
CA ALA A 61 6.12 14.00 3.01
C ALA A 61 5.86 12.49 2.84
N TYR A 62 6.87 11.68 3.14
CA TYR A 62 6.80 10.22 3.05
C TYR A 62 6.00 9.58 4.19
N GLU A 63 6.09 10.11 5.41
CA GLU A 63 5.35 9.64 6.60
C GLU A 63 3.87 10.01 6.53
N ALA A 64 3.51 11.19 6.02
CA ALA A 64 2.12 11.65 5.95
C ALA A 64 1.20 10.69 5.15
N GLU A 65 1.67 10.14 4.03
CA GLU A 65 0.90 9.15 3.26
C GLU A 65 0.78 7.82 4.02
N GLN A 66 1.85 7.39 4.70
CA GLN A 66 1.87 6.15 5.47
C GLN A 66 0.94 6.21 6.68
N GLU A 67 0.88 7.33 7.38
CA GLU A 67 -0.04 7.55 8.49
C GLU A 67 -1.50 7.39 8.04
N ARG A 68 -1.88 7.97 6.89
CA ARG A 68 -3.23 7.82 6.33
C ARG A 68 -3.55 6.36 5.98
N LEU A 69 -2.59 5.64 5.41
CA LEU A 69 -2.75 4.23 5.12
C LEU A 69 -2.89 3.40 6.41
N ALA A 70 -2.04 3.64 7.41
CA ALA A 70 -2.09 2.99 8.70
C ALA A 70 -3.45 3.21 9.39
N GLU A 71 -3.97 4.44 9.38
CA GLU A 71 -5.30 4.76 9.91
C GLU A 71 -6.42 3.96 9.22
N SER A 72 -6.33 3.75 7.90
CA SER A 72 -7.32 2.95 7.15
C SER A 72 -7.33 1.50 7.62
N PHE A 73 -6.15 0.92 7.85
CA PHE A 73 -5.99 -0.44 8.37
C PHE A 73 -6.49 -0.55 9.81
N GLU A 74 -6.16 0.41 10.68
CA GLU A 74 -6.65 0.46 12.06
C GLU A 74 -8.17 0.56 12.13
N ARG A 75 -8.79 1.43 11.33
CA ARG A 75 -10.25 1.55 11.27
C ARG A 75 -10.90 0.23 10.88
N ARG A 76 -10.28 -0.50 9.94
CA ARG A 76 -10.77 -1.81 9.49
C ARG A 76 -10.62 -2.89 10.56
N LEU A 77 -9.49 -2.92 11.27
CA LEU A 77 -9.28 -3.78 12.43
C LEU A 77 -10.32 -3.52 13.52
N ARG A 78 -10.54 -2.25 13.88
CA ARG A 78 -11.58 -1.86 14.87
C ARG A 78 -12.98 -2.25 14.42
N HIS A 79 -13.29 -2.19 13.12
CA HIS A 79 -14.58 -2.63 12.61
C HIS A 79 -14.78 -4.15 12.73
N LEU A 80 -13.71 -4.95 12.58
CA LEU A 80 -13.77 -6.41 12.64
C LEU A 80 -13.92 -6.94 14.07
N THR A 81 -13.21 -6.35 15.03
CA THR A 81 -13.05 -6.94 16.37
C THR A 81 -13.20 -5.93 17.52
N GLY A 82 -13.47 -4.65 17.24
CA GLY A 82 -13.32 -3.59 18.24
C GLY A 82 -11.85 -3.36 18.58
N ASP A 83 -11.58 -2.86 19.79
CA ASP A 83 -10.21 -2.53 20.23
C ASP A 83 -9.35 -3.77 20.54
N ASP A 84 -9.94 -4.97 20.55
CA ASP A 84 -9.28 -6.23 20.91
C ASP A 84 -8.57 -6.91 19.71
N TYR A 85 -8.32 -6.19 18.60
CA TYR A 85 -7.76 -6.78 17.38
C TYR A 85 -6.39 -7.45 17.59
N THR A 86 -5.56 -6.93 18.50
CA THR A 86 -4.26 -7.55 18.82
C THR A 86 -4.44 -8.91 19.48
N GLU A 87 -5.34 -9.03 20.46
CA GLU A 87 -5.61 -10.29 21.15
C GLU A 87 -6.21 -11.33 20.19
N VAL A 88 -7.11 -10.90 19.30
CA VAL A 88 -7.71 -11.77 18.29
C VAL A 88 -6.68 -12.29 17.29
N ALA A 89 -5.74 -11.45 16.84
CA ALA A 89 -4.67 -11.86 15.94
C ALA A 89 -3.67 -12.82 16.62
N MET A 90 -3.31 -12.56 17.88
CA MET A 90 -2.45 -13.46 18.65
C MET A 90 -3.10 -14.84 18.84
N ALA A 91 -4.37 -14.88 19.25
CA ALA A 91 -5.09 -16.14 19.37
C ALA A 91 -5.16 -16.93 18.05
N TYR A 92 -5.22 -16.24 16.90
CA TYR A 92 -5.15 -16.89 15.59
C TYR A 92 -3.76 -17.47 15.32
N HIS A 93 -2.71 -16.69 15.57
CA HIS A 93 -1.32 -17.13 15.39
C HIS A 93 -0.94 -18.32 16.27
N ASP A 94 -1.41 -18.32 17.52
CA ASP A 94 -1.15 -19.40 18.49
C ASP A 94 -1.99 -20.67 18.22
N GLY A 95 -2.87 -20.63 17.20
CA GLY A 95 -3.76 -21.74 16.86
C GLY A 95 -4.92 -21.93 17.85
N GLU A 96 -5.12 -20.99 18.77
CA GLU A 96 -6.24 -20.97 19.72
C GLU A 96 -7.55 -20.53 19.06
N ARG A 97 -7.45 -19.87 17.89
CA ARG A 97 -8.56 -19.43 17.05
C ARG A 97 -8.30 -19.80 15.60
N ASP A 98 -9.30 -20.35 14.93
CA ASP A 98 -9.25 -20.67 13.51
C ASP A 98 -10.58 -20.29 12.85
N ASP A 99 -10.86 -19.00 12.80
CA ASP A 99 -12.04 -18.47 12.13
C ASP A 99 -11.69 -17.31 11.19
N ARG A 100 -12.64 -16.98 10.32
CA ARG A 100 -12.52 -15.89 9.33
C ARG A 100 -12.11 -14.56 9.95
N ILE A 101 -12.58 -14.26 11.17
CA ILE A 101 -12.27 -12.99 11.84
C ILE A 101 -10.80 -13.01 12.30
N GLY A 102 -10.35 -14.09 12.94
CA GLY A 102 -8.95 -14.26 13.32
C GLY A 102 -8.01 -14.12 12.13
N ALA A 103 -8.32 -14.78 11.02
CA ALA A 103 -7.52 -14.74 9.81
C ALA A 103 -7.44 -13.32 9.19
N LEU A 104 -8.57 -12.62 9.06
CA LEU A 104 -8.59 -11.24 8.54
C LEU A 104 -7.89 -10.26 9.48
N THR A 105 -8.09 -10.41 10.79
CA THR A 105 -7.46 -9.54 11.78
C THR A 105 -5.94 -9.75 11.79
N SER A 106 -5.48 -11.01 11.70
CA SER A 106 -4.06 -11.33 11.54
C SER A 106 -3.48 -10.71 10.27
N TYR A 107 -4.17 -10.84 9.12
CA TYR A 107 -3.76 -10.23 7.86
C TYR A 107 -3.60 -8.71 7.95
N TYR A 108 -4.61 -8.00 8.45
CA TYR A 108 -4.55 -6.54 8.54
C TYR A 108 -3.57 -6.05 9.60
N LEU A 109 -3.40 -6.79 10.71
CA LEU A 109 -2.43 -6.44 11.75
C LEU A 109 -0.99 -6.62 11.25
N GLU A 110 -0.70 -7.72 10.55
CA GLU A 110 0.62 -7.93 9.93
C GLU A 110 0.93 -6.83 8.92
N ALA A 111 -0.03 -6.52 8.04
CA ALA A 111 0.14 -5.44 7.07
C ALA A 111 0.41 -4.09 7.74
N LEU A 112 -0.36 -3.74 8.78
CA LEU A 112 -0.16 -2.51 9.55
C LEU A 112 1.24 -2.45 10.16
N TRP A 113 1.68 -3.55 10.79
CA TRP A 113 3.00 -3.63 11.40
C TRP A 113 4.12 -3.42 10.37
N ARG A 114 4.01 -4.05 9.19
CA ARG A 114 5.00 -3.87 8.11
C ARG A 114 5.01 -2.47 7.51
N ILE A 115 3.84 -1.86 7.33
CA ILE A 115 3.74 -0.45 6.90
C ILE A 115 4.47 0.45 7.89
N GLN A 116 4.27 0.25 9.19
CA GLN A 116 4.96 1.02 10.24
C GLN A 116 6.47 0.77 10.26
N GLN A 117 6.92 -0.46 10.01
CA GLN A 117 8.35 -0.78 9.97
C GLN A 117 9.09 -0.14 8.80
N ARG A 118 8.44 0.02 7.64
CA ARG A 118 9.05 0.55 6.41
C ARG A 118 9.65 1.95 6.53
N THR A 119 9.23 2.78 7.49
CA THR A 119 9.89 4.08 7.76
C THR A 119 11.30 3.89 8.34
N THR A 120 11.53 2.78 9.04
CA THR A 120 12.78 2.50 9.76
C THR A 120 13.66 1.48 9.05
N ILE A 121 13.09 0.52 8.33
CA ILE A 121 13.81 -0.53 7.59
C ILE A 121 14.16 -0.03 6.18
N SER A 122 15.46 0.07 5.91
CA SER A 122 15.97 0.27 4.54
C SER A 122 15.78 -1.01 3.72
N GLU A 123 15.51 -0.88 2.43
CA GLU A 123 15.37 -2.01 1.49
C GLU A 123 14.17 -2.93 1.73
N MET A 124 13.02 -2.33 2.06
CA MET A 124 11.70 -2.97 1.97
C MET A 124 10.77 -2.18 1.05
N LEU A 125 10.24 -2.85 0.02
CA LEU A 125 9.34 -2.29 -0.97
C LEU A 125 7.90 -2.64 -0.58
N PHE A 126 7.07 -1.64 -0.29
CA PHE A 126 5.63 -1.84 -0.13
C PHE A 126 4.98 -1.85 -1.51
N PHE A 127 4.27 -2.93 -1.85
CA PHE A 127 3.84 -3.23 -3.21
C PHE A 127 2.36 -3.70 -3.32
N PRO A 128 1.39 -2.93 -2.79
CA PRO A 128 0.00 -3.37 -2.76
C PRO A 128 -0.63 -3.38 -4.16
N LEU A 129 -1.55 -4.33 -4.35
CA LEU A 129 -2.38 -4.49 -5.54
C LEU A 129 -3.86 -4.41 -5.14
N ILE A 130 -4.60 -3.50 -5.78
CA ILE A 130 -6.03 -3.29 -5.56
C ILE A 130 -6.75 -3.51 -6.88
N LEU A 131 -7.69 -4.44 -6.90
CA LEU A 131 -8.46 -4.80 -8.09
C LEU A 131 -9.95 -4.79 -7.77
N ARG A 132 -10.73 -4.19 -8.65
CA ARG A 132 -12.19 -4.12 -8.59
C ARG A 132 -12.80 -5.14 -9.55
N TYR A 133 -13.86 -5.79 -9.07
CA TYR A 133 -14.68 -6.75 -9.79
C TYR A 133 -16.15 -6.31 -9.68
N PRO A 134 -17.07 -6.94 -10.45
CA PRO A 134 -18.46 -6.47 -10.54
C PRO A 134 -19.20 -6.41 -9.20
N ASP A 135 -18.88 -7.28 -8.23
CA ASP A 135 -19.58 -7.37 -6.95
C ASP A 135 -18.66 -7.28 -5.73
N SER A 136 -17.37 -6.99 -5.95
CA SER A 136 -16.35 -7.06 -4.91
C SER A 136 -15.05 -6.37 -5.34
N PHE A 137 -14.14 -6.20 -4.40
CA PHE A 137 -12.76 -5.81 -4.71
C PHE A 137 -11.78 -6.65 -3.90
N THR A 138 -10.56 -6.80 -4.40
CA THR A 138 -9.47 -7.45 -3.68
C THR A 138 -8.40 -6.45 -3.31
N VAL A 139 -7.89 -6.55 -2.08
CA VAL A 139 -6.67 -5.87 -1.65
C VAL A 139 -5.63 -6.94 -1.31
N ASN A 140 -4.57 -7.00 -2.11
CA ASN A 140 -3.42 -7.85 -1.88
C ASN A 140 -2.26 -6.96 -1.39
N VAL A 141 -1.99 -7.02 -0.09
CA VAL A 141 -0.89 -6.31 0.54
C VAL A 141 0.35 -7.16 0.40
N ARG A 142 1.37 -6.61 -0.27
CA ARG A 142 2.61 -7.31 -0.51
C ARG A 142 3.79 -6.45 -0.11
N PHE A 143 4.85 -7.13 0.28
CA PHE A 143 6.16 -6.54 0.49
C PHE A 143 7.15 -7.31 -0.37
N ALA A 144 8.10 -6.62 -0.97
CA ALA A 144 9.21 -7.28 -1.66
C ALA A 144 10.54 -6.89 -1.01
N SER A 145 11.53 -7.76 -1.15
CA SER A 145 12.91 -7.37 -0.90
C SER A 145 13.30 -6.21 -1.80
N GLY A 146 14.22 -5.38 -1.32
CA GLY A 146 14.69 -4.22 -2.08
C GLY A 146 13.78 -3.01 -1.90
N TYR A 147 13.94 -2.01 -2.76
CA TYR A 147 13.36 -0.68 -2.54
C TYR A 147 12.79 -0.05 -3.79
N THR A 148 12.80 -0.73 -4.95
CA THR A 148 12.45 -0.12 -6.24
C THR A 148 11.83 -1.15 -7.18
N THR A 149 11.10 -0.65 -8.17
CA THR A 149 10.65 -1.41 -9.34
C THR A 149 11.40 -0.95 -10.59
N THR A 150 11.27 -1.69 -11.68
CA THR A 150 11.78 -1.31 -13.01
C THR A 150 11.22 0.03 -13.51
N GLU A 151 9.97 0.35 -13.13
CA GLU A 151 9.25 1.57 -13.55
C GLU A 151 9.22 2.68 -12.47
N SER A 152 9.97 2.52 -11.37
CA SER A 152 9.96 3.51 -10.28
C SER A 152 10.64 4.81 -10.66
N VAL A 153 10.02 5.95 -10.31
CA VAL A 153 10.73 7.23 -10.26
C VAL A 153 11.52 7.32 -8.96
N TRP A 154 12.74 7.84 -9.05
CA TRP A 154 13.67 7.94 -7.92
C TRP A 154 13.89 9.40 -7.55
N TYR A 155 14.07 9.65 -6.27
CA TYR A 155 14.36 10.98 -5.75
C TYR A 155 15.10 10.86 -4.42
N GLU A 156 15.93 11.85 -4.11
CA GLU A 156 16.89 11.75 -3.01
C GLU A 156 16.61 12.76 -1.90
N SER A 157 17.00 12.40 -0.67
CA SER A 157 16.97 13.27 0.50
C SER A 157 18.39 13.53 1.01
N PRO A 158 18.87 14.79 0.98
CA PRO A 158 20.16 15.16 1.59
C PRO A 158 20.24 14.88 3.08
N GLU A 159 19.12 14.98 3.79
CA GLU A 159 19.03 14.71 5.23
C GLU A 159 19.32 13.25 5.59
N HIS A 160 19.24 12.34 4.61
CA HIS A 160 19.42 10.90 4.79
C HIS A 160 20.78 10.42 4.27
N MET A 161 21.66 11.34 3.88
CA MET A 161 23.03 11.02 3.51
C MET A 161 23.85 10.74 4.77
N SER A 162 24.55 9.61 4.79
CA SER A 162 25.43 9.22 5.89
C SER A 162 26.83 9.85 5.80
N GLU A 163 27.21 10.37 4.64
CA GLU A 163 28.53 10.92 4.36
C GLU A 163 28.50 12.45 4.47
N GLU A 164 29.53 13.03 5.08
CA GLU A 164 29.72 14.49 5.05
C GLU A 164 30.37 14.87 3.73
N LEU A 165 29.68 15.70 2.93
CA LEU A 165 30.23 16.28 1.71
C LEU A 165 30.93 17.61 2.02
N GLU A 166 31.99 17.90 1.25
CA GLU A 166 32.57 19.25 1.20
C GLU A 166 31.49 20.26 0.76
N ALA A 167 31.59 21.50 1.24
CA ALA A 167 30.51 22.50 1.11
C ALA A 167 29.99 22.70 -0.32
N ASP A 168 30.89 22.84 -1.31
CA ASP A 168 30.51 23.02 -2.72
C ASP A 168 29.80 21.79 -3.31
N HIS A 169 30.17 20.59 -2.84
CA HIS A 169 29.51 19.34 -3.23
C HIS A 169 28.17 19.17 -2.53
N ALA A 170 28.04 19.60 -1.27
CA ALA A 170 26.78 19.59 -0.53
C ALA A 170 25.71 20.49 -1.18
N ASP A 171 26.08 21.71 -1.58
CA ASP A 171 25.16 22.65 -2.25
C ASP A 171 24.68 22.12 -3.61
N THR A 172 25.58 21.50 -4.37
CA THR A 172 25.25 20.88 -5.66
C THR A 172 24.28 19.71 -5.45
N TYR A 173 24.61 18.80 -4.54
CA TYR A 173 23.79 17.63 -4.24
C TYR A 173 22.40 18.02 -3.71
N TYR A 174 22.33 19.04 -2.85
CA TYR A 174 21.06 19.58 -2.37
C TYR A 174 20.19 20.09 -3.53
N SER A 175 20.79 20.84 -4.46
CA SER A 175 20.08 21.38 -5.64
C SER A 175 19.58 20.26 -6.57
N GLU A 176 20.39 19.22 -6.79
CA GLU A 176 20.02 18.05 -7.60
C GLU A 176 18.92 17.21 -6.91
N SER A 177 19.01 17.04 -5.60
CA SER A 177 17.98 16.37 -4.80
C SER A 177 16.64 17.10 -4.91
N LEU A 178 16.60 18.43 -4.72
CA LEU A 178 15.38 19.22 -4.89
C LEU A 178 14.81 19.12 -6.31
N TYR A 179 15.68 19.05 -7.33
CA TYR A 179 15.23 18.86 -8.70
C TYR A 179 14.55 17.50 -8.89
N SER A 180 15.18 16.42 -8.42
CA SER A 180 14.60 15.06 -8.49
C SER A 180 13.28 14.96 -7.70
N GLN A 181 13.19 15.60 -6.53
CA GLN A 181 11.96 15.65 -5.72
C GLN A 181 10.82 16.35 -6.45
N LYS A 182 11.08 17.44 -7.16
CA LYS A 182 10.07 18.13 -7.98
C LYS A 182 9.60 17.29 -9.17
N GLN A 183 10.49 16.51 -9.79
CA GLN A 183 10.10 15.57 -10.84
C GLN A 183 9.23 14.44 -10.27
N ALA A 184 9.63 13.86 -9.14
CA ALA A 184 8.84 12.85 -8.45
C ALA A 184 7.49 13.40 -8.00
N ALA A 185 7.41 14.65 -7.51
CA ALA A 185 6.15 15.32 -7.17
C ALA A 185 5.21 15.41 -8.38
N ALA A 186 5.72 15.79 -9.55
CA ALA A 186 4.91 15.83 -10.77
C ALA A 186 4.37 14.45 -11.15
N TYR A 187 5.22 13.41 -11.08
CA TYR A 187 4.82 12.02 -11.31
C TYR A 187 3.75 11.56 -10.30
N VAL A 188 3.99 11.75 -9.00
CA VAL A 188 3.06 11.32 -7.94
C VAL A 188 1.70 12.00 -8.12
N ARG A 189 1.67 13.31 -8.43
CA ARG A 189 0.42 14.02 -8.74
C ARG A 189 -0.29 13.43 -9.95
N GLN A 190 0.44 13.11 -11.03
CA GLN A 190 -0.14 12.48 -12.20
C GLN A 190 -0.71 11.09 -11.89
N THR A 191 -0.03 10.29 -11.06
CA THR A 191 -0.52 8.95 -10.69
C THR A 191 -1.75 8.98 -9.79
N ALA A 192 -1.99 10.05 -9.02
CA ALA A 192 -3.25 10.21 -8.29
C ALA A 192 -4.46 10.26 -9.24
N GLN A 193 -4.28 10.84 -10.42
CA GLN A 193 -5.31 10.87 -11.46
C GLN A 193 -5.65 9.47 -11.98
N ILE A 194 -4.66 8.56 -12.07
CA ILE A 194 -4.89 7.16 -12.45
C ILE A 194 -5.88 6.50 -11.49
N ILE A 195 -5.72 6.70 -10.18
CA ILE A 195 -6.65 6.16 -9.17
C ILE A 195 -8.07 6.69 -9.42
N ARG A 196 -8.22 7.97 -9.73
CA ARG A 196 -9.55 8.56 -9.97
C ARG A 196 -10.24 8.01 -11.22
N GLU A 197 -9.44 7.66 -12.23
CA GLU A 197 -9.93 7.08 -13.48
C GLU A 197 -10.28 5.60 -13.33
N GLU A 198 -9.47 4.83 -12.58
CA GLU A 198 -9.70 3.40 -12.35
C GLU A 198 -10.85 3.11 -11.36
N PHE A 199 -11.16 4.08 -10.50
CA PHE A 199 -12.23 3.96 -9.49
C PHE A 199 -13.18 5.16 -9.57
N PRO A 200 -13.89 5.35 -10.69
CA PRO A 200 -14.77 6.50 -10.90
C PRO A 200 -15.96 6.45 -9.95
N ALA A 201 -16.65 7.59 -9.80
CA ALA A 201 -17.85 7.65 -8.97
C ALA A 201 -18.96 6.74 -9.54
N PRO A 202 -19.54 5.83 -8.74
CA PRO A 202 -20.53 4.88 -9.22
C PRO A 202 -21.84 5.53 -9.72
N ASP A 203 -22.07 6.80 -9.37
CA ASP A 203 -23.25 7.57 -9.81
C ASP A 203 -23.02 8.36 -11.12
N GLU A 204 -21.77 8.45 -11.61
CA GLU A 204 -21.40 9.24 -12.79
C GLU A 204 -21.26 8.41 -14.08
N MET A 205 -21.11 7.09 -13.97
CA MET A 205 -20.91 6.16 -15.08
C MET A 205 -21.85 4.97 -14.97
N SER A 206 -22.07 4.25 -16.08
CA SER A 206 -22.85 3.01 -16.02
C SER A 206 -22.04 1.87 -15.40
N PHE A 207 -22.72 0.95 -14.71
CA PHE A 207 -22.08 -0.23 -14.11
C PHE A 207 -21.16 -0.99 -15.07
N GLU A 208 -21.59 -1.16 -16.31
CA GLU A 208 -20.79 -1.86 -17.32
C GLU A 208 -19.46 -1.18 -17.64
N GLU A 209 -19.37 0.14 -17.49
CA GLU A 209 -18.16 0.92 -17.75
C GLU A 209 -17.22 0.96 -16.56
N HIS A 210 -17.72 0.82 -15.34
CA HIS A 210 -16.90 0.94 -14.11
C HIS A 210 -16.80 -0.36 -13.30
N LYS A 211 -17.34 -1.49 -13.75
CA LYS A 211 -17.33 -2.77 -12.99
C LYS A 211 -15.94 -3.41 -12.83
N PHE A 212 -14.96 -2.96 -13.59
CA PHE A 212 -13.56 -3.38 -13.47
C PHE A 212 -12.68 -2.14 -13.35
N GLY A 213 -11.56 -2.31 -12.66
CA GLY A 213 -10.55 -1.28 -12.48
C GLY A 213 -9.45 -1.79 -11.56
N GLY A 214 -8.24 -1.30 -11.70
CA GLY A 214 -7.16 -1.84 -10.91
C GLY A 214 -5.89 -1.03 -10.93
N ILE A 215 -5.19 -1.06 -9.81
CA ILE A 215 -3.90 -0.41 -9.64
C ILE A 215 -2.92 -1.31 -8.90
N VAL A 216 -1.66 -1.20 -9.26
CA VAL A 216 -0.53 -1.62 -8.44
C VAL A 216 0.26 -0.37 -8.08
N SER A 217 0.73 -0.28 -6.84
CA SER A 217 1.63 0.79 -6.44
C SER A 217 2.86 0.21 -5.76
N ALA A 218 3.97 0.93 -5.84
CA ALA A 218 5.19 0.59 -5.16
C ALA A 218 5.82 1.82 -4.49
N GLY A 219 6.43 1.61 -3.33
CA GLY A 219 7.31 2.60 -2.74
C GLY A 219 8.29 1.99 -1.76
N GLY A 220 9.53 2.46 -1.81
CA GLY A 220 10.60 1.96 -0.95
C GLY A 220 11.64 3.04 -0.68
N ARG A 221 12.63 2.66 0.13
CA ARG A 221 13.78 3.51 0.46
C ARG A 221 15.05 2.67 0.55
N LYS A 222 16.16 3.22 0.05
CA LYS A 222 17.53 2.74 0.31
C LYS A 222 18.45 3.91 0.62
N GLY A 223 18.86 4.02 1.88
CA GLY A 223 19.66 5.17 2.34
C GLY A 223 18.96 6.50 2.00
N PRO A 224 19.59 7.41 1.22
CA PRO A 224 18.99 8.67 0.83
C PRO A 224 18.01 8.56 -0.35
N VAL A 225 17.94 7.42 -1.04
CA VAL A 225 17.13 7.24 -2.24
C VAL A 225 15.75 6.72 -1.87
N PHE A 226 14.73 7.41 -2.34
CA PHE A 226 13.33 7.04 -2.21
C PHE A 226 12.75 6.77 -3.60
N THR A 227 11.74 5.91 -3.64
CA THR A 227 11.11 5.49 -4.90
C THR A 227 9.59 5.56 -4.81
N SER A 228 8.98 5.75 -5.97
CA SER A 228 7.53 5.70 -6.12
C SER A 228 7.18 5.15 -7.49
N MET A 229 6.15 4.31 -7.53
CA MET A 229 5.54 3.84 -8.77
C MET A 229 4.05 3.62 -8.53
N LEU A 230 3.24 3.87 -9.56
CA LEU A 230 1.87 3.40 -9.64
C LEU A 230 1.50 3.14 -11.10
N GLU A 231 0.93 1.97 -11.36
CA GLU A 231 0.51 1.55 -12.69
C GLU A 231 -0.92 1.01 -12.65
N ARG A 232 -1.58 1.06 -13.82
CA ARG A 232 -2.89 0.42 -14.02
C ARG A 232 -2.72 -1.08 -14.11
N VAL A 233 -3.72 -1.82 -13.64
CA VAL A 233 -3.78 -3.28 -13.76
C VAL A 233 -5.18 -3.68 -14.15
N GLU A 234 -5.29 -4.46 -15.21
CA GLU A 234 -6.58 -4.99 -15.68
C GLU A 234 -6.92 -6.25 -14.86
N PRO A 235 -8.06 -6.27 -14.12
CA PRO A 235 -8.48 -7.47 -13.39
C PRO A 235 -8.92 -8.58 -14.35
N ASP A 236 -8.66 -9.84 -14.00
CA ASP A 236 -9.19 -11.01 -14.70
C ASP A 236 -10.70 -11.11 -14.48
N PRO A 237 -11.53 -10.90 -15.52
CA PRO A 237 -12.99 -10.93 -15.38
C PRO A 237 -13.53 -12.32 -15.02
N GLY A 238 -12.74 -13.38 -15.22
CA GLY A 238 -13.09 -14.77 -14.88
C GLY A 238 -12.63 -15.21 -13.49
N ARG A 239 -12.04 -14.32 -12.67
CA ARG A 239 -11.45 -14.71 -11.38
C ARG A 239 -12.47 -15.25 -10.38
N PHE A 240 -13.69 -14.73 -10.38
CA PHE A 240 -14.72 -15.09 -9.41
C PHE A 240 -16.04 -15.45 -10.10
N ASP A 241 -16.42 -16.72 -10.00
CA ASP A 241 -17.70 -17.23 -10.52
C ASP A 241 -18.86 -17.07 -9.53
N GLU A 242 -18.55 -16.92 -8.23
CA GLU A 242 -19.53 -16.81 -7.15
C GLU A 242 -19.38 -15.49 -6.39
N PRO A 243 -20.52 -14.88 -5.98
CA PRO A 243 -20.49 -13.70 -5.15
C PRO A 243 -19.96 -14.01 -3.76
N VAL A 244 -19.42 -12.98 -3.12
CA VAL A 244 -18.96 -13.05 -1.74
C VAL A 244 -19.91 -12.27 -0.84
N GLU A 245 -20.29 -12.82 0.31
CA GLU A 245 -21.21 -12.15 1.24
C GLU A 245 -20.49 -11.34 2.32
N LYS A 246 -19.25 -11.72 2.64
CA LYS A 246 -18.48 -11.17 3.75
C LYS A 246 -17.00 -11.09 3.36
N PRO A 247 -16.24 -10.09 3.87
CA PRO A 247 -14.80 -10.03 3.63
C PRO A 247 -14.16 -11.39 3.94
N THR A 248 -13.29 -11.87 3.08
CA THR A 248 -12.62 -13.17 3.26
C THR A 248 -11.24 -13.15 2.66
N LEU A 249 -10.35 -13.97 3.21
CA LEU A 249 -9.07 -14.27 2.55
C LEU A 249 -9.33 -15.18 1.35
N VAL A 250 -8.62 -14.88 0.26
CA VAL A 250 -8.57 -15.65 -0.98
C VAL A 250 -7.13 -15.72 -1.45
N GLU A 251 -6.81 -16.68 -2.31
CA GLU A 251 -5.51 -16.71 -2.98
C GLU A 251 -5.31 -15.44 -3.82
N ALA A 252 -4.05 -14.99 -3.89
CA ALA A 252 -3.64 -13.91 -4.76
C ALA A 252 -3.95 -14.25 -6.23
N GLY A 253 -4.30 -13.24 -7.02
CA GLY A 253 -4.70 -13.43 -8.41
C GLY A 253 -3.50 -13.58 -9.33
N LEU A 254 -3.75 -13.93 -10.59
CA LEU A 254 -2.71 -14.00 -11.61
C LEU A 254 -2.01 -12.64 -11.80
N GLU A 255 -2.72 -11.55 -11.59
CA GLU A 255 -2.20 -10.19 -11.66
C GLU A 255 -1.12 -9.94 -10.60
N ALA A 256 -1.19 -10.62 -9.46
CA ALA A 256 -0.13 -10.54 -8.45
C ALA A 256 1.17 -11.14 -8.99
N VAL A 257 1.10 -12.30 -9.64
CA VAL A 257 2.25 -12.98 -10.24
C VAL A 257 2.79 -12.19 -11.43
N GLN A 258 1.91 -11.65 -12.28
CA GLN A 258 2.30 -10.83 -13.44
C GLN A 258 3.02 -9.56 -13.01
N THR A 259 2.41 -8.79 -12.09
CA THR A 259 3.03 -7.55 -11.59
C THR A 259 4.35 -7.81 -10.85
N GLU A 260 4.49 -8.95 -10.16
CA GLU A 260 5.77 -9.36 -9.58
C GLU A 260 6.83 -9.59 -10.67
N GLN A 261 6.52 -10.38 -11.70
CA GLN A 261 7.46 -10.72 -12.77
C GLN A 261 7.84 -9.54 -13.65
N GLU A 262 6.91 -8.62 -13.90
CA GLU A 262 7.11 -7.49 -14.80
C GLU A 262 7.82 -6.30 -14.11
N LEU A 263 7.52 -6.07 -12.83
CA LEU A 263 7.90 -4.83 -12.15
C LEU A 263 9.04 -5.03 -11.15
N LEU A 264 9.21 -6.22 -10.57
CA LEU A 264 10.32 -6.45 -9.65
C LEU A 264 11.59 -6.80 -10.43
N PRO A 265 12.75 -6.26 -10.04
CA PRO A 265 14.03 -6.75 -10.55
C PRO A 265 14.20 -8.25 -10.28
N GLU A 266 14.87 -8.99 -11.16
CA GLU A 266 15.04 -10.46 -11.05
C GLU A 266 15.64 -10.94 -9.72
N SER A 267 16.37 -10.08 -9.02
CA SER A 267 16.98 -10.38 -7.72
C SER A 267 16.04 -10.21 -6.53
N GLU A 268 14.89 -9.55 -6.71
CA GLU A 268 13.95 -9.25 -5.64
C GLU A 268 12.83 -10.28 -5.56
N VAL A 269 12.37 -10.57 -4.34
CA VAL A 269 11.34 -11.57 -4.06
C VAL A 269 10.26 -10.99 -3.15
N VAL A 270 9.02 -11.41 -3.37
CA VAL A 270 7.91 -11.09 -2.46
C VAL A 270 8.10 -11.87 -1.14
N LEU A 271 7.94 -11.15 -0.03
CA LEU A 271 8.13 -11.60 1.36
C LEU A 271 6.84 -12.09 2.00
#